data_AF-A0A970HWB5-F1
#
_entry.id   AF-A0A970HWB5-F1
#
_cell.length_a   1.000
_cell.length_b   1.000
_cell.length_c   1.000
_cell.angle_alpha   90.00
_cell.angle_beta   90.00
_cell.angle_gamma   90.00
#
_symmetry.space_group_name_H-M   'P 1'
#
loop_
_entity.id
_entity.type
_entity.pdbx_description
1 polymer ?
#
loop_
_entity_poly.entity_id
_entity_poly.type
_entity_poly.pdbx_seq_one_letter_code
_entity_poly.pdbx_strand_id
1 'polypeptide(L)' 'MTPQDTIARLLDHLEETLRLFAEGRDGLAPNRDGELIDVLHECEQLTRNQVRMLTRARKRYG' A
#
# COMPACT_ATOMS: atom_id res chain seq x y z
N MET A 1 -0.83 -24.16 0.73
CA MET A 1 -0.74 -22.73 0.37
C MET A 1 -0.71 -22.64 -1.13
N THR A 2 -1.78 -22.12 -1.73
CA THR A 2 -1.93 -21.93 -3.17
C THR A 2 -1.32 -20.58 -3.59
N PRO A 3 -1.04 -20.36 -4.88
CA PRO A 3 -0.69 -19.03 -5.38
C PRO A 3 -1.73 -17.97 -5.02
N GLN A 4 -3.02 -18.33 -4.97
CA GLN A 4 -4.09 -17.43 -4.55
C GLN A 4 -3.97 -17.05 -3.07
N ASP A 5 -3.66 -18.01 -2.20
CA ASP A 5 -3.45 -17.76 -0.77
C ASP A 5 -2.28 -16.78 -0.56
N THR A 6 -1.18 -16.97 -1.30
CA THR A 6 -0.03 -16.05 -1.24
C THR A 6 -0.41 -14.66 -1.71
N ILE A 7 -1.13 -14.54 -2.83
CA ILE A 7 -1.55 -13.23 -3.35
C ILE A 7 -2.54 -12.54 -2.40
N ALA A 8 -3.47 -13.28 -1.79
CA ALA A 8 -4.41 -12.74 -0.81
C ALA A 8 -3.67 -12.15 0.40
N ARG A 9 -2.75 -12.93 1.00
CA ARG A 9 -1.95 -12.46 2.14
C ARG A 9 -1.12 -11.22 1.83
N LEU A 10 -0.57 -11.13 0.61
CA LEU A 10 0.17 -9.94 0.19
C LEU A 10 -0.76 -8.74 0.00
N LEU A 11 -1.96 -8.93 -0.56
CA LEU A 11 -2.94 -7.86 -0.70
C LEU A 11 -3.40 -7.33 0.66
N ASP A 12 -3.69 -8.21 1.63
CA ASP A 12 -4.08 -7.81 2.98
C ASP A 12 -2.98 -6.94 3.63
N HIS A 13 -1.71 -7.33 3.49
CA HIS A 13 -0.59 -6.56 4.02
C HIS A 13 -0.41 -5.19 3.35
N LEU A 14 -0.61 -5.12 2.02
CA LEU A 14 -0.52 -3.85 1.29
C LEU A 14 -1.68 -2.92 1.64
N GLU A 15 -2.89 -3.45 1.86
CA GLU A 15 -4.03 -2.66 2.33
C GLU A 15 -3.76 -2.06 3.71
N GLU A 16 -3.19 -2.84 4.63
CA GLU A 16 -2.78 -2.32 5.94
C GLU A 16 -1.68 -1.26 5.80
N THR A 17 -0.70 -1.49 4.92
CA THR A 17 0.37 -0.51 4.64
C THR A 17 -0.19 0.82 4.13
N LEU A 18 -1.21 0.78 3.26
CA LEU A 18 -1.89 2.00 2.79
C LEU A 18 -2.59 2.76 3.92
N ARG A 19 -3.20 2.05 4.89
CA ARG A 19 -3.80 2.67 6.08
C ARG A 19 -2.73 3.35 6.93
N LEU A 20 -1.60 2.69 7.17
CA LEU A 20 -0.48 3.26 7.92
C LEU A 20 0.07 4.54 7.28
N PHE A 21 0.14 4.61 5.95
CA PHE A 21 0.54 5.85 5.28
C PHE A 21 -0.49 6.98 5.46
N ALA A 22 -1.79 6.66 5.41
CA ALA A 22 -2.83 7.65 5.65
C ALA A 22 -2.81 8.16 7.10
N GLU A 23 -2.84 7.25 8.06
CA GLU A 23 -2.77 7.56 9.50
C GLU A 23 -1.48 8.33 9.86
N GLY A 24 -0.35 7.89 9.30
CA GLY A 24 0.94 8.54 9.48
C GLY A 24 0.90 10.00 9.04
N ARG A 25 0.28 10.30 7.90
CA ARG A 25 0.15 11.69 7.42
C ARG A 25 -0.82 12.52 8.25
N ASP A 26 -1.94 11.95 8.66
CA ASP A 26 -2.93 12.64 9.49
C ASP A 26 -2.33 13.08 10.85
N GLY A 27 -1.30 12.38 11.33
CA GLY A 27 -0.54 12.72 12.53
C GLY A 27 0.59 13.74 12.34
N LEU A 28 0.92 14.17 11.11
CA LEU A 28 2.05 15.06 10.83
C LEU A 28 1.63 16.52 10.71
N ALA A 29 2.54 17.43 11.08
CA ALA A 29 2.31 18.86 10.97
C ALA A 29 2.84 19.36 9.60
N PRO A 30 1.99 19.83 8.66
CA PRO A 30 2.43 20.13 7.29
C PRO A 30 3.52 21.19 7.18
N ASN A 31 3.56 22.13 8.12
CA ASN A 31 4.54 23.21 8.17
C ASN A 31 5.92 22.77 8.65
N ARG A 32 6.03 21.62 9.33
CA ARG A 32 7.27 21.10 9.89
C ARG A 32 7.73 19.82 9.19
N ASP A 33 6.79 18.98 8.79
CA ASP A 33 7.02 17.60 8.38
C ASP A 33 6.71 17.39 6.88
N GLY A 34 6.72 18.47 6.07
CA GLY A 34 6.30 18.46 4.66
C GLY A 34 7.02 17.44 3.78
N GLU A 35 8.35 17.34 3.89
CA GLU A 35 9.14 16.36 3.12
C GLU A 35 8.72 14.91 3.43
N LEU A 36 8.44 14.61 4.71
CA LEU A 36 7.98 13.28 5.10
C LEU A 36 6.57 12.99 4.55
N ILE A 37 5.68 13.99 4.53
CA ILE A 37 4.33 13.86 3.95
C ILE A 37 4.42 13.54 2.45
N ASP A 38 5.34 14.19 1.74
CA ASP A 38 5.58 13.96 0.31
C ASP A 38 6.12 12.54 0.07
N VAL A 39 7.12 12.10 0.85
CA VAL A 39 7.65 10.72 0.78
C VAL A 39 6.55 9.69 1.09
N LEU A 40 5.70 9.94 2.09
CA LEU A 40 4.57 9.05 2.40
C LEU A 40 3.55 9.01 1.26
N HIS A 41 3.34 10.11 0.53
CA HIS A 41 2.50 10.12 -0.68
C HIS A 41 3.11 9.25 -1.79
N GLU A 42 4.41 9.39 -2.05
CA GLU A 42 5.10 8.60 -3.08
C GLU A 42 5.05 7.10 -2.77
N CYS A 43 5.35 6.74 -1.51
CA CYS A 43 5.22 5.37 -1.02
C CYS A 43 3.80 4.82 -1.21
N GLU A 44 2.77 5.61 -0.90
CA GLU A 44 1.39 5.21 -1.13
C GLU A 44 1.09 4.90 -2.62
N GLN A 45 1.58 5.74 -3.54
CA GLN A 45 1.40 5.50 -4.97
C GLN A 45 2.08 4.21 -5.44
N LEU A 46 3.29 3.93 -4.94
CA LEU A 46 4.00 2.68 -5.23
C LEU A 46 3.24 1.46 -4.70
N THR A 47 2.74 1.52 -3.47
CA THR A 47 1.93 0.45 -2.87
C THR A 47 0.61 0.23 -3.62
N ARG A 48 -0.07 1.30 -4.06
CA ARG A 48 -1.26 1.19 -4.93
C ARG A 48 -0.93 0.49 -6.25
N ASN A 49 0.25 0.72 -6.83
CA ASN A 49 0.68 0.00 -8.03
C ASN A 49 0.92 -1.48 -7.77
N GLN A 50 1.52 -1.84 -6.62
CA GLN A 50 1.68 -3.24 -6.19
C GLN A 50 0.33 -3.94 -6.02
N VAL A 51 -0.66 -3.29 -5.38
CA VAL A 51 -2.04 -3.80 -5.26
C VAL A 51 -2.66 -4.09 -6.63
N ARG A 52 -2.50 -3.18 -7.60
CA ARG A 52 -2.98 -3.39 -8.98
C ARG A 52 -2.30 -4.57 -9.66
N MET A 53 -0.99 -4.74 -9.47
CA MET A 53 -0.23 -5.88 -10.03
C MET A 53 -0.70 -7.21 -9.45
N LEU A 54 -0.82 -7.29 -8.13
CA LEU A 54 -1.26 -8.50 -7.45
C LEU A 54 -2.72 -8.83 -7.71
N THR A 55 -3.60 -7.83 -7.81
CA THR A 55 -5.00 -8.04 -8.21
C THR A 55 -5.10 -8.63 -9.62
N ARG A 56 -4.28 -8.15 -10.56
CA ARG A 56 -4.19 -8.74 -11.91
C ARG A 56 -3.64 -10.17 -11.87
N ALA A 57 -2.62 -10.43 -11.06
CA ALA A 57 -2.08 -11.77 -10.87
C ALA A 57 -3.15 -12.71 -10.27
N ARG A 58 -3.90 -12.28 -9.26
CA ARG A 58 -4.96 -13.05 -8.61
C ARG A 58 -6.00 -13.54 -9.62
N LYS A 59 -6.39 -12.69 -10.58
CA LYS A 59 -7.31 -13.04 -11.67
C LYS A 59 -6.75 -14.07 -12.64
N ARG A 60 -5.42 -14.18 -12.77
CA ARG A 60 -4.76 -15.14 -13.67
C ARG A 60 -4.54 -16.50 -13.01
N TYR A 61 -4.37 -16.52 -11.69
CA TYR A 61 -4.19 -17.74 -10.90
C TYR A 61 -5.51 -18.26 -10.30
N GLY A 62 -6.65 -17.69 -10.69
CA GLY A 62 -7.98 -18.14 -10.24
C GLY A 62 -8.91 -18.54 -11.34
#